data_AF-A0A9E5FXT0-F1
#
_entry.id   AF-A0A9E5FXT0-F1
#
_cell.length_a   1.000
_cell.length_b   1.000
_cell.length_c   1.000
_cell.angle_alpha   90.00
_cell.angle_beta   90.00
_cell.angle_gamma   90.00
#
_symmetry.space_group_name_H-M   'P 1'
#
loop_
_entity.id
_entity.type
_entity.pdbx_description
1 polymer ?
#
loop_
_entity_poly.entity_id
_entity_poly.type
_entity_poly.pdbx_seq_one_letter_code
_entity_poly.pdbx_strand_id
1 'polypeptide(L)'
;MSDKRYLFTSESVSMGHPDKLADQISDAVLDAMLAQDPSSRVACETLVTTGLAVIAGEVTTNAVVNIPDIVREAVRKAGYDSGDKGFDYKSCGVSVVLGKQSADIAMGVDREGAGDQGMMFGFACKETPEFMPLPIAISHELVKRQAVVREKNIIKGLRPDAKSQVTVAYVGLKPTRIDTVVL
;
A
#
# COMPACT_ATOMS: atom_id res chain seq x y z
N MET A 1 28.84 0.84 -23.55
CA MET A 1 27.44 1.15 -23.19
C MET A 1 27.19 2.60 -23.57
N SER A 2 26.09 2.90 -24.23
CA SER A 2 25.85 4.20 -24.87
C SER A 2 25.85 5.38 -23.87
N ASP A 3 26.59 6.46 -24.16
CA ASP A 3 26.59 7.74 -23.43
C ASP A 3 25.27 8.53 -23.60
N LYS A 4 24.17 7.84 -23.92
CA LYS A 4 22.85 8.45 -24.10
C LYS A 4 22.42 9.09 -22.79
N ARG A 5 22.06 10.37 -22.89
CA ARG A 5 21.47 11.14 -21.80
C ARG A 5 19.97 11.02 -21.86
N TYR A 6 19.34 10.75 -20.72
CA TYR A 6 17.88 10.71 -20.61
C TYR A 6 17.42 11.12 -19.21
N LEU A 7 16.14 11.44 -19.11
CA LEU A 7 15.44 11.67 -17.84
C LEU A 7 14.55 10.46 -17.55
N PHE A 8 14.50 10.04 -16.30
CA PHE A 8 13.62 8.98 -15.84
C PHE A 8 12.89 9.44 -14.58
N THR A 9 11.59 9.14 -14.51
CA THR A 9 10.72 9.61 -13.44
C THR A 9 10.09 8.43 -12.72
N SER A 10 10.00 8.51 -11.41
CA SER A 10 9.16 7.63 -10.59
C SER A 10 8.41 8.46 -9.55
N GLU A 11 7.36 7.87 -8.99
CA GLU A 11 6.51 8.52 -8.02
C GLU A 11 6.19 7.60 -6.85
N SER A 12 5.67 8.18 -5.78
CA SER A 12 5.18 7.47 -4.62
C SER A 12 4.03 8.24 -3.97
N VAL A 13 3.24 7.54 -3.16
CA VAL A 13 2.15 8.11 -2.39
C VAL A 13 2.23 7.63 -0.95
N SER A 14 1.75 8.46 -0.03
CA SER A 14 1.79 8.18 1.40
C SER A 14 0.76 7.13 1.83
N MET A 15 0.88 6.69 3.09
CA MET A 15 -0.12 5.84 3.75
C MET A 15 -1.53 6.44 3.83
N GLY A 16 -1.67 7.76 3.64
CA GLY A 16 -2.96 8.45 3.64
C GLY A 16 -3.63 8.53 2.27
N HIS A 17 -2.93 8.16 1.19
CA HIS A 17 -3.55 8.08 -0.14
C HIS A 17 -4.66 7.02 -0.13
N PRO A 18 -5.85 7.28 -0.70
CA PRO A 18 -6.99 6.36 -0.60
C PRO A 18 -6.66 4.94 -1.11
N ASP A 19 -5.94 4.83 -2.23
CA ASP A 19 -5.55 3.52 -2.76
C ASP A 19 -4.59 2.79 -1.80
N LYS A 20 -3.61 3.49 -1.19
CA LYS A 20 -2.70 2.87 -0.22
C LYS A 20 -3.38 2.59 1.11
N LEU A 21 -4.41 3.34 1.47
CA LEU A 21 -5.23 3.06 2.64
C LEU A 21 -6.04 1.77 2.42
N ALA A 22 -6.59 1.57 1.21
CA ALA A 22 -7.24 0.32 0.84
C ALA A 22 -6.27 -0.87 0.92
N ASP A 23 -5.07 -0.75 0.34
CA ASP A 23 -4.02 -1.78 0.44
C ASP A 23 -3.73 -2.14 1.91
N GLN A 24 -3.49 -1.13 2.77
CA GLN A 24 -3.20 -1.33 4.20
C GLN A 24 -4.36 -1.99 4.96
N ILE A 25 -5.60 -1.68 4.62
CA ILE A 25 -6.76 -2.32 5.26
C ILE A 25 -6.84 -3.79 4.85
N SER A 26 -6.70 -4.08 3.55
CA SER A 26 -6.70 -5.45 3.04
C SER A 26 -5.59 -6.30 3.68
N ASP A 27 -4.37 -5.78 3.75
CA ASP A 27 -3.25 -6.46 4.40
C ASP A 27 -3.45 -6.61 5.91
N ALA A 28 -4.06 -5.62 6.59
CA ALA A 28 -4.36 -5.74 8.01
C ALA A 28 -5.41 -6.84 8.31
N VAL A 29 -6.36 -7.07 7.41
CA VAL A 29 -7.30 -8.19 7.50
C VAL A 29 -6.58 -9.52 7.27
N LEU A 30 -5.70 -9.59 6.27
CA LEU A 30 -4.85 -10.76 6.00
C LEU A 30 -4.00 -11.11 7.24
N ASP A 31 -3.28 -10.14 7.80
CA ASP A 31 -2.43 -10.30 8.98
C ASP A 31 -3.22 -10.83 10.17
N ALA A 32 -4.41 -10.26 10.43
CA ALA A 32 -5.25 -10.67 11.55
C ALA A 32 -5.74 -12.11 11.42
N MET A 33 -6.06 -12.56 10.20
CA MET A 33 -6.46 -13.94 9.93
C MET A 33 -5.28 -14.90 10.04
N LEU A 34 -4.14 -14.58 9.43
CA LEU A 34 -2.92 -15.40 9.50
C LEU A 34 -2.36 -15.53 10.91
N ALA A 35 -2.51 -14.51 11.75
CA ALA A 35 -2.09 -14.55 13.14
C ALA A 35 -2.84 -15.59 13.99
N GLN A 36 -4.09 -15.91 13.64
CA GLN A 36 -4.89 -16.92 14.35
C GLN A 36 -4.92 -18.27 13.62
N ASP A 37 -4.92 -18.24 12.29
CA ASP A 37 -4.93 -19.41 11.42
C ASP A 37 -3.92 -19.22 10.28
N PRO A 38 -2.70 -19.76 10.42
CA PRO A 38 -1.65 -19.66 9.39
C PRO A 38 -2.01 -20.31 8.05
N SER A 39 -3.07 -21.13 8.01
CA SER A 39 -3.59 -21.76 6.77
C SER A 39 -4.67 -20.94 6.08
N SER A 40 -4.97 -19.74 6.58
CA SER A 40 -5.97 -18.85 6.02
C SER A 40 -5.68 -18.54 4.55
N ARG A 41 -6.71 -18.67 3.70
CA ARG A 41 -6.70 -18.20 2.32
C ARG A 41 -7.55 -16.94 2.24
N VAL A 42 -6.92 -15.82 1.90
CA VAL A 42 -7.54 -14.49 1.99
C VAL A 42 -7.33 -13.75 0.67
N ALA A 43 -8.43 -13.48 -0.03
CA ALA A 43 -8.50 -12.52 -1.12
C ALA A 43 -9.41 -11.38 -0.66
N CYS A 44 -8.81 -10.39 0.03
CA CYS A 44 -9.54 -9.28 0.65
C CYS A 44 -9.35 -8.01 -0.18
N GLU A 45 -10.45 -7.49 -0.71
CA GLU A 45 -10.50 -6.26 -1.49
C GLU A 45 -11.11 -5.15 -0.65
N THR A 46 -10.49 -3.96 -0.69
CA THR A 46 -10.98 -2.79 0.04
C THR A 46 -11.31 -1.66 -0.93
N LEU A 47 -12.53 -1.14 -0.86
CA LEU A 47 -12.92 0.13 -1.48
C LEU A 47 -13.07 1.17 -0.39
N VAL A 48 -12.38 2.31 -0.54
CA VAL A 48 -12.52 3.47 0.36
C VAL A 48 -13.12 4.64 -0.42
N THR A 49 -14.13 5.27 0.15
CA THR A 49 -14.72 6.50 -0.36
C THR A 49 -15.19 7.38 0.80
N THR A 50 -15.85 8.51 0.51
CA THR A 50 -16.27 9.49 1.52
C THR A 50 -17.11 8.82 2.62
N GLY A 51 -16.53 8.73 3.81
CA GLY A 51 -17.21 8.18 5.00
C GLY A 51 -17.48 6.68 4.97
N LEU A 52 -16.97 5.91 4.01
CA LEU A 52 -17.25 4.48 3.88
C LEU A 52 -16.00 3.68 3.49
N ALA A 53 -15.78 2.56 4.18
CA ALA A 53 -14.91 1.47 3.76
C ALA A 53 -15.75 0.21 3.49
N VAL A 54 -15.59 -0.38 2.30
CA VAL A 54 -16.21 -1.65 1.91
C VAL A 54 -15.13 -2.71 1.83
N ILE A 55 -15.30 -3.79 2.59
CA ILE A 55 -14.38 -4.92 2.67
C ILE A 55 -15.09 -6.10 1.99
N ALA A 56 -14.56 -6.55 0.87
CA ALA A 56 -15.16 -7.56 0.00
C ALA A 56 -14.13 -8.63 -0.41
N GLY A 57 -14.60 -9.66 -1.11
CA GLY A 57 -13.78 -10.77 -1.60
C GLY A 57 -14.06 -12.09 -0.89
N GLU A 58 -13.12 -13.03 -0.96
CA GLU A 58 -13.30 -14.38 -0.44
C GLU A 58 -12.26 -14.76 0.61
N VAL A 59 -12.72 -15.37 1.70
CA VAL A 59 -11.86 -15.88 2.76
C VAL A 59 -12.19 -17.33 3.10
N THR A 60 -11.17 -18.12 3.41
CA THR A 60 -11.29 -19.44 4.03
C THR A 60 -10.34 -19.47 5.22
N THR A 61 -10.90 -19.48 6.43
CA THR A 61 -10.13 -19.38 7.68
C THR A 61 -10.95 -19.92 8.85
N ASN A 62 -10.27 -20.40 9.89
CA ASN A 62 -10.85 -20.68 11.21
C ASN A 62 -10.72 -19.48 12.17
N ALA A 63 -10.05 -18.40 11.75
CA ALA A 63 -9.87 -17.20 12.54
C ALA A 63 -11.21 -16.49 12.82
N VAL A 64 -11.33 -15.92 14.02
CA VAL A 64 -12.46 -15.06 14.40
C VAL A 64 -11.91 -13.65 14.61
N VAL A 65 -12.09 -12.80 13.60
CA VAL A 65 -11.53 -11.44 13.57
C VAL A 65 -12.64 -10.38 13.52
N ASN A 66 -12.45 -9.28 14.24
CA ASN A 66 -13.36 -8.13 14.18
C ASN A 66 -12.89 -7.16 13.08
N ILE A 67 -13.40 -7.36 11.86
CA ILE A 67 -13.03 -6.56 10.68
C ILE A 67 -13.30 -5.06 10.89
N PRO A 68 -14.46 -4.61 11.39
CA PRO A 68 -14.67 -3.21 11.73
C PRO A 68 -13.57 -2.58 12.59
N ASP A 69 -13.11 -3.26 13.64
CA ASP A 69 -12.05 -2.73 14.50
C ASP A 69 -10.70 -2.65 13.78
N ILE A 70 -10.36 -3.66 12.97
CA ILE A 70 -9.14 -3.69 12.15
C ILE A 70 -9.11 -2.51 11.18
N VAL A 71 -10.23 -2.29 10.47
CA VAL A 71 -10.38 -1.18 9.51
C VAL A 71 -10.21 0.16 10.22
N ARG A 72 -10.89 0.36 11.35
CA ARG A 72 -10.79 1.60 12.13
C ARG A 72 -9.36 1.84 12.62
N GLU A 73 -8.67 0.80 13.06
CA GLU A 73 -7.28 0.93 13.51
C GLU A 73 -6.32 1.28 12.35
N ALA A 74 -6.49 0.67 11.18
CA ALA A 74 -5.70 1.02 9.98
C ALA A 74 -5.92 2.49 9.57
N VAL A 75 -7.17 2.94 9.55
CA VAL A 75 -7.54 4.35 9.25
C VAL A 75 -6.95 5.31 10.29
N ARG A 76 -6.99 4.95 11.57
CA ARG A 76 -6.39 5.73 12.66
C ARG A 76 -4.87 5.83 12.50
N LYS A 77 -4.19 4.72 12.19
CA LYS A 77 -2.73 4.68 11.96
C LYS A 77 -2.33 5.54 10.76
N ALA A 78 -3.11 5.54 9.68
CA ALA A 78 -2.91 6.46 8.55
C ALA A 78 -3.04 7.94 8.94
N GLY A 79 -3.74 8.24 10.04
CA GLY A 79 -3.85 9.58 10.61
C GLY A 79 -5.17 10.29 10.33
N TYR A 80 -6.18 9.56 9.87
CA TYR A 80 -7.55 10.04 9.68
C TYR A 80 -8.36 9.89 10.98
N ASP A 81 -8.34 10.92 11.83
CA ASP A 81 -8.85 10.94 13.21
C ASP A 81 -9.88 12.04 13.52
N SER A 82 -10.30 12.77 12.49
CA SER A 82 -11.27 13.87 12.56
C SER A 82 -11.92 14.08 11.20
N GLY A 83 -13.22 14.36 11.19
CA GLY A 83 -13.97 14.71 9.99
C GLY A 83 -13.37 15.91 9.22
N ASP A 84 -12.64 16.80 9.89
CA ASP A 84 -11.94 17.93 9.24
C ASP A 84 -10.91 17.48 8.21
N LYS A 85 -10.40 16.25 8.33
CA LYS A 85 -9.44 15.63 7.41
C LYS A 85 -10.11 14.96 6.21
N GLY A 86 -11.44 14.99 6.12
CA GLY A 86 -12.23 14.37 5.05
C GLY A 86 -12.56 12.89 5.28
N PHE A 87 -11.95 12.26 6.28
CA PHE A 87 -12.21 10.89 6.71
C PHE A 87 -11.85 10.72 8.20
N ASP A 88 -12.58 9.89 8.93
CA ASP A 88 -12.41 9.69 10.37
C ASP A 88 -12.69 8.23 10.75
N TYR A 89 -11.71 7.59 11.40
CA TYR A 89 -11.85 6.22 11.89
C TYR A 89 -13.00 6.02 12.88
N LYS A 90 -13.47 7.06 13.58
CA LYS A 90 -14.55 6.93 14.56
C LYS A 90 -15.93 6.92 13.92
N SER A 91 -16.11 7.71 12.87
CA SER A 91 -17.43 7.93 12.26
C SER A 91 -17.61 7.26 10.91
N CYS A 92 -16.54 6.75 10.27
CA CYS A 92 -16.68 6.05 9.00
C CYS A 92 -17.56 4.80 9.15
N GLY A 93 -18.40 4.56 8.15
CA GLY A 93 -19.11 3.31 7.96
C GLY A 93 -18.14 2.23 7.51
N VAL A 94 -18.35 1.01 8.01
CA VAL A 94 -17.62 -0.18 7.56
C VAL A 94 -18.64 -1.21 7.11
N SER A 95 -18.59 -1.57 5.82
CA SER A 95 -19.44 -2.60 5.23
C SER A 95 -18.60 -3.84 4.95
N VAL A 96 -18.96 -4.96 5.57
CA VAL A 96 -18.25 -6.24 5.39
C VAL A 96 -19.09 -7.16 4.53
N VAL A 97 -18.55 -7.55 3.38
CA VAL A 97 -19.21 -8.36 2.35
C VAL A 97 -18.26 -9.47 1.91
N LEU A 98 -17.69 -10.20 2.88
CA LEU A 98 -16.80 -11.33 2.63
C LEU A 98 -17.58 -12.63 2.40
N GLY A 99 -17.25 -13.32 1.32
CA GLY A 99 -17.75 -14.65 1.00
C GLY A 99 -16.78 -15.77 1.38
N LYS A 100 -17.23 -17.02 1.26
CA LYS A 100 -16.35 -18.19 1.31
C LYS A 100 -15.70 -18.41 -0.05
N GLN A 101 -14.45 -18.85 -0.08
CA GLN A 101 -13.76 -19.19 -1.34
C GLN A 101 -14.51 -20.28 -2.13
N SER A 102 -14.50 -20.15 -3.46
CA SER A 102 -15.09 -21.16 -4.37
C SER A 102 -14.44 -22.53 -4.20
N ALA A 103 -15.27 -23.58 -4.17
CA ALA A 103 -14.81 -24.96 -4.05
C ALA A 103 -13.94 -25.41 -5.25
N ASP A 104 -14.21 -24.87 -6.45
CA ASP A 104 -13.46 -25.20 -7.67
C ASP A 104 -12.02 -24.66 -7.61
N ILE A 105 -11.84 -23.47 -7.01
CA ILE A 105 -10.52 -22.87 -6.77
C ILE A 105 -9.77 -23.64 -5.68
N ALA A 106 -10.47 -24.02 -4.60
CA ALA A 106 -9.86 -24.78 -3.51
C ALA A 106 -9.23 -26.11 -4.00
N MET A 107 -9.93 -26.86 -4.86
CA MET A 107 -9.42 -28.15 -5.38
C MET A 107 -8.12 -28.02 -6.19
N GLY A 108 -7.93 -26.91 -6.91
CA GLY A 108 -6.71 -26.66 -7.70
C GLY A 108 -5.51 -26.30 -6.83
N VAL A 109 -5.74 -25.49 -5.79
CA VAL A 109 -4.68 -24.98 -4.90
C VAL A 109 -4.28 -26.01 -3.84
N ASP A 110 -5.21 -26.84 -3.36
CA ASP A 110 -4.93 -27.86 -2.34
C ASP A 110 -3.90 -28.92 -2.80
N ARG A 111 -3.56 -28.95 -4.09
CA ARG A 111 -2.50 -29.79 -4.70
C ARG A 111 -1.17 -29.05 -4.91
N GLU A 112 -0.95 -27.93 -4.21
CA GLU A 112 0.24 -27.07 -4.33
C GLU A 112 0.44 -26.43 -5.72
N GLY A 113 -0.65 -26.30 -6.49
CA GLY A 113 -0.65 -25.57 -7.76
C GLY A 113 -0.71 -24.05 -7.56
N ALA A 114 -0.38 -23.29 -8.61
CA ALA A 114 -0.57 -21.84 -8.61
C ALA A 114 -2.05 -21.48 -8.41
N GLY A 115 -2.33 -20.43 -7.63
CA GLY A 115 -3.70 -19.95 -7.36
C GLY A 115 -4.39 -19.33 -8.57
N ASP A 116 -3.61 -18.83 -9.53
CA ASP A 116 -4.09 -18.33 -10.81
C ASP A 116 -2.95 -18.38 -11.85
N GLN A 117 -3.26 -18.22 -13.13
CA GLN A 117 -2.28 -17.98 -14.17
C GLN A 117 -1.62 -16.60 -13.98
N GLY A 118 -0.31 -16.48 -14.26
CA GLY A 118 0.38 -15.20 -14.08
C GLY A 118 1.80 -15.16 -14.63
N MET A 119 2.34 -13.95 -14.66
CA MET A 119 3.72 -13.64 -15.02
C MET A 119 4.31 -12.70 -13.96
N MET A 120 5.53 -12.98 -13.52
CA MET A 120 6.20 -12.21 -12.46
C MET A 120 7.57 -11.74 -12.95
N PHE A 121 7.93 -10.51 -12.60
CA PHE A 121 9.23 -9.92 -12.90
C PHE A 121 9.95 -9.54 -11.60
N GLY A 122 11.23 -9.91 -11.50
CA GLY A 122 12.13 -9.41 -10.46
C GLY A 122 13.13 -8.44 -11.08
N PHE A 123 13.42 -7.33 -10.39
CA PHE A 123 14.41 -6.35 -10.82
C PHE A 123 15.31 -5.94 -9.65
N ALA A 124 16.59 -5.72 -9.95
CA ALA A 124 17.57 -5.19 -9.01
C ALA A 124 18.65 -4.40 -9.77
N CYS A 125 19.13 -3.31 -9.19
CA CYS A 125 20.27 -2.55 -9.73
C CYS A 125 21.17 -2.03 -8.60
N LYS A 126 22.37 -1.53 -8.92
CA LYS A 126 23.35 -1.09 -7.89
C LYS A 126 23.29 0.41 -7.62
N GLU A 127 22.18 1.07 -7.96
CA GLU A 127 22.04 2.53 -7.83
C GLU A 127 21.89 2.98 -6.38
N THR A 128 21.32 2.13 -5.52
CA THR A 128 21.16 2.36 -4.08
C THR A 128 21.64 1.15 -3.25
N PRO A 129 21.94 1.31 -1.94
CA PRO A 129 22.34 0.22 -1.05
C PRO A 129 21.30 -0.92 -0.94
N GLU A 130 20.02 -0.60 -1.09
CA GLU A 130 18.89 -1.54 -1.08
C GLU A 130 18.63 -2.20 -2.45
N PHE A 131 19.50 -1.98 -3.43
CA PHE A 131 19.45 -2.52 -4.78
C PHE A 131 18.24 -2.09 -5.63
N MET A 132 17.73 -0.87 -5.40
CA MET A 132 16.57 -0.31 -6.10
C MET A 132 16.97 0.83 -7.07
N PRO A 133 16.16 1.13 -8.09
CA PRO A 133 16.36 2.33 -8.90
C PRO A 133 16.28 3.59 -8.04
N LEU A 134 17.23 4.52 -8.24
CA LEU A 134 17.29 5.75 -7.43
C LEU A 134 15.98 6.58 -7.45
N PRO A 135 15.25 6.74 -8.58
CA PRO A 135 14.04 7.57 -8.65
C PRO A 135 12.93 7.09 -7.71
N ILE A 136 12.67 5.78 -7.67
CA ILE A 136 11.62 5.21 -6.81
C ILE A 136 12.06 5.18 -5.35
N ALA A 137 13.33 4.88 -5.07
CA ALA A 137 13.88 4.90 -3.73
C ALA A 137 13.74 6.27 -3.05
N ILE A 138 14.09 7.35 -3.76
CA ILE A 138 13.94 8.72 -3.23
C ILE A 138 12.46 9.08 -3.08
N SER A 139 11.61 8.74 -4.06
CA SER A 139 10.17 9.01 -3.98
C SER A 139 9.55 8.38 -2.73
N HIS A 140 9.86 7.11 -2.43
CA HIS A 140 9.42 6.46 -1.19
C HIS A 140 9.95 7.14 0.07
N GLU A 141 11.24 7.53 0.10
CA GLU A 141 11.81 8.18 1.29
C GLU A 141 11.21 9.57 1.52
N LEU A 142 10.81 10.29 0.47
CA LEU A 142 10.12 11.59 0.58
C LEU A 142 8.76 11.45 1.27
N VAL A 143 7.90 10.52 0.83
CA VAL A 143 6.59 10.30 1.46
C VAL A 143 6.72 9.71 2.87
N LYS A 144 7.72 8.85 3.12
CA LYS A 144 8.03 8.34 4.46
C LYS A 144 8.49 9.46 5.39
N ARG A 145 9.34 10.36 4.90
CA ARG A 145 9.78 11.53 5.66
C ARG A 145 8.62 12.48 5.94
N GLN A 146 7.72 12.70 4.98
CA GLN A 146 6.51 13.50 5.19
C GLN A 146 5.65 12.94 6.33
N ALA A 147 5.47 11.62 6.39
CA ALA A 147 4.70 10.98 7.48
C ALA A 147 5.33 11.26 8.85
N VAL A 148 6.66 11.15 8.97
CA VAL A 148 7.39 11.50 10.21
C VAL A 148 7.24 12.98 10.57
N VAL A 149 7.31 13.88 9.58
CA VAL A 149 7.14 15.33 9.79
C VAL A 149 5.72 15.66 10.26
N ARG A 150 4.71 15.00 9.68
CA ARG A 150 3.30 15.09 10.08
C ARG A 150 3.09 14.59 11.50
N GLU A 151 3.52 13.37 11.82
CA GLU A 151 3.33 12.75 13.13
C GLU A 151 4.02 13.51 14.26
N LYS A 152 5.21 14.05 13.99
CA LYS A 152 5.94 14.89 14.95
C LYS A 152 5.46 16.34 14.98
N ASN A 153 4.45 16.69 14.17
CA ASN A 153 3.92 18.04 14.03
C ASN A 153 5.01 19.10 13.79
N ILE A 154 6.05 18.74 13.04
CA ILE A 154 7.18 19.64 12.71
C ILE A 154 6.68 20.75 11.78
N ILE A 155 5.85 20.39 10.80
CA ILE A 155 5.13 21.34 9.94
C ILE A 155 3.65 21.23 10.28
N LYS A 156 3.09 22.32 10.81
CA LYS A 156 1.69 22.39 11.20
C LYS A 156 0.78 22.29 9.98
N GLY A 157 -0.33 21.58 10.13
CA GLY A 157 -1.38 21.50 9.10
C GLY A 157 -1.20 20.40 8.06
N LEU A 158 -0.08 19.65 8.09
CA LEU A 158 0.06 18.47 7.24
C LEU A 158 -1.01 17.42 7.55
N ARG A 159 -1.62 16.89 6.50
CA ARG A 159 -2.64 15.84 6.55
C ARG A 159 -2.08 14.51 6.04
N PRO A 160 -2.80 13.39 6.23
CA PRO A 160 -2.33 12.06 5.85
C PRO A 160 -1.98 11.90 4.37
N ASP A 161 -2.80 12.39 3.45
CA ASP A 161 -2.57 12.22 2.01
C ASP A 161 -1.42 13.11 1.52
N ALA A 162 -0.56 12.53 0.69
CA ALA A 162 0.64 13.15 0.13
C ALA A 162 1.16 12.29 -1.03
N LYS A 163 1.80 12.95 -1.99
CA LYS A 163 2.42 12.33 -3.17
C LYS A 163 3.85 12.86 -3.30
N SER A 164 4.68 12.14 -4.01
CA SER A 164 6.01 12.62 -4.40
C SER A 164 6.34 12.11 -5.79
N GLN A 165 7.04 12.92 -6.58
CA GLN A 165 7.57 12.50 -7.87
C GLN A 165 9.01 13.00 -8.01
N VAL A 166 9.90 12.13 -8.44
CA VAL A 166 11.32 12.45 -8.64
C VAL A 166 11.75 12.09 -10.05
N THR A 167 12.27 13.08 -10.76
CA THR A 167 12.92 12.91 -12.06
C THR A 167 14.43 12.96 -11.89
N VAL A 168 15.14 11.94 -12.38
CA VAL A 168 16.60 11.81 -12.30
C VAL A 168 17.19 11.81 -13.70
N ALA A 169 18.29 12.55 -13.88
CA ALA A 169 19.06 12.55 -15.11
C ALA A 169 20.09 11.42 -15.11
N TYR A 170 20.12 10.64 -16.19
CA TYR A 170 21.03 9.52 -16.40
C TYR A 170 22.00 9.78 -17.54
N VAL A 171 23.20 9.18 -17.44
CA VAL A 171 24.15 8.99 -18.54
C VAL A 171 24.43 7.50 -18.63
N GLY A 172 23.98 6.84 -19.70
CA GLY A 172 23.93 5.38 -19.73
C GLY A 172 23.11 4.86 -18.55
N LEU A 173 23.67 3.96 -17.73
CA LEU A 173 22.98 3.38 -16.57
C LEU A 173 23.29 4.10 -15.24
N LYS A 174 24.01 5.22 -15.29
CA LYS A 174 24.45 5.93 -14.08
C LYS A 174 23.54 7.13 -13.79
N PRO A 175 22.87 7.18 -12.63
CA PRO A 175 22.20 8.40 -12.19
C PRO A 175 23.24 9.50 -11.92
N THR A 176 22.97 10.72 -12.35
CA THR A 176 23.94 11.83 -12.28
C THR A 176 23.49 12.99 -11.43
N ARG A 177 22.22 13.39 -11.51
CA ARG A 177 21.62 14.43 -10.66
C ARG A 177 20.11 14.22 -10.56
N ILE A 178 19.53 14.76 -9.51
CA ILE A 178 18.08 15.01 -9.45
C ILE A 178 17.80 16.21 -10.36
N ASP A 179 16.83 16.04 -11.25
CA ASP A 179 16.43 17.07 -12.20
C ASP A 179 15.21 17.85 -11.70
N THR A 180 14.16 17.14 -11.26
CA THR A 180 12.90 17.73 -10.80
C THR A 180 12.34 16.96 -9.60
N VAL A 181 11.75 17.66 -8.63
CA VAL A 181 11.02 17.10 -7.48
C VAL A 181 9.66 17.76 -7.38
N VAL A 182 8.60 16.96 -7.22
CA VAL A 182 7.23 17.39 -6.93
C VAL A 182 6.79 16.75 -5.62
N LEU A 183 6.13 17.53 -4.74
CA LEU A 183 5.58 17.12 -3.44
C LEU A 183 4.16 17.65 -3.28
#